data_AF-A0A7Y2HVM7-F1
#
_entry.id   AF-A0A7Y2HVM7-F1
#
_cell.length_a   1.000
_cell.length_b   1.000
_cell.length_c   1.000
_cell.angle_alpha   90.00
_cell.angle_beta   90.00
_cell.angle_gamma   90.00
#
_symmetry.space_group_name_H-M   'P 1'
#
loop_
_entity.id
_entity.type
_entity.pdbx_description
1 polymer ?
#
loop_
_entity_poly.entity_id
_entity_poly.type
_entity_poly.pdbx_seq_one_letter_code
_entity_poly.pdbx_strand_id
1 'polypeptide(L)' 'GERQQRVVCRTTMGIAGIEHEIELSLVCRQGMLCRMLIGRTALAGVFSVDPSRKYVLTKLKQPASDGEGER' A
#
# COMPACT_ATOMS: atom_id res chain seq x y z
N GLY A 1 -26.24 -8.75 8.20
CA GLY A 1 -24.92 -8.17 8.50
C GLY A 1 -24.32 -8.98 9.63
N GLU A 2 -23.13 -9.54 9.43
CA GLU A 2 -22.52 -10.39 10.45
C GLU A 2 -21.65 -9.56 11.39
N ARG A 3 -21.87 -9.75 12.69
CA ARG A 3 -21.08 -9.10 13.72
C ARG A 3 -19.77 -9.88 13.87
N GLN A 4 -18.65 -9.19 13.70
CA GLN A 4 -17.32 -9.77 13.91
C GLN A 4 -16.56 -8.89 14.90
N GLN A 5 -15.85 -9.52 15.83
CA GLN A 5 -14.82 -8.83 16.61
C GLN A 5 -13.54 -8.79 15.79
N ARG A 6 -12.88 -7.64 15.77
CA ARG A 6 -11.64 -7.42 15.03
C ARG A 6 -10.63 -6.80 15.97
N VAL A 7 -9.42 -7.35 15.98
CA VAL A 7 -8.29 -6.74 16.68
C VAL A 7 -7.91 -5.48 15.92
N VAL A 8 -7.76 -4.37 16.65
CA VAL A 8 -7.18 -3.13 16.13
C VAL A 8 -5.78 -3.02 16.71
N CYS A 9 -4.80 -2.77 15.84
CA CYS A 9 -3.42 -2.56 16.24
C CYS A 9 -2.90 -1.24 15.68
N ARG A 10 -2.02 -0.61 16.44
CA ARG A 10 -1.22 0.52 15.98
C ARG A 10 0.02 -0.02 15.27
N THR A 11 0.35 0.55 14.11
CA THR A 11 1.52 0.14 13.33
C THR A 11 2.05 1.32 12.52
N THR A 12 3.33 1.27 12.16
CA THR A 12 3.92 2.21 11.20
C THR A 12 3.57 1.77 9.77
N MET A 13 3.11 2.70 8.95
CA MET A 13 2.88 2.50 7.51
C MET A 13 3.85 3.35 6.72
N GLY A 14 4.54 2.74 5.75
CA GLY A 14 5.42 3.43 4.81
C GLY A 14 4.84 3.47 3.40
N ILE A 15 4.61 4.66 2.84
CA ILE A 15 4.17 4.85 1.45
C ILE A 15 4.97 6.01 0.83
N ALA A 16 5.51 5.81 -0.38
CA ALA A 16 6.29 6.83 -1.10
C ALA A 16 7.48 7.42 -0.30
N GLY A 17 8.07 6.63 0.60
CA GLY A 17 9.17 7.08 1.48
C GLY A 17 8.72 7.92 2.68
N ILE A 18 7.41 8.10 2.88
CA ILE A 18 6.84 8.75 4.07
C ILE A 18 6.37 7.65 5.02
N GLU A 19 6.78 7.76 6.28
CA GLU A 19 6.38 6.87 7.37
C GLU A 19 5.55 7.62 8.40
N HIS A 20 4.43 7.02 8.81
CA HIS A 20 3.63 7.53 9.91
C HIS A 20 2.86 6.41 10.60
N GLU A 21 2.45 6.65 11.85
CA GLU A 21 1.67 5.68 12.62
C GLU A 21 0.19 5.74 12.23
N ILE A 22 -0.40 4.55 12.09
CA ILE A 22 -1.82 4.36 11.80
C ILE A 22 -2.42 3.30 12.72
N GLU A 23 -3.74 3.31 12.84
CA GLU A 23 -4.51 2.19 13.36
C GLU A 23 -5.07 1.35 12.21
N LEU A 24 -4.95 0.03 12.32
CA LEU A 24 -5.45 -0.92 11.33
C LEU A 24 -6.20 -2.07 12.03
N SER A 25 -7.32 -2.48 11.46
CA SER A 25 -8.03 -3.69 11.89
C SER A 25 -7.50 -4.93 11.18
N LEU A 26 -7.20 -5.98 11.95
CA LEU A 26 -6.75 -7.28 11.42
C LEU A 26 -7.96 -8.11 10.96
N VAL A 27 -7.98 -8.46 9.68
CA VAL A 27 -9.04 -9.27 9.04
C VAL A 27 -8.42 -10.16 7.96
N CYS A 28 -8.83 -11.43 7.90
CA CYS A 28 -8.42 -12.30 6.80
C CYS A 28 -9.08 -11.88 5.48
N ARG A 29 -8.26 -11.57 4.48
CA ARG A 29 -8.69 -11.11 3.14
C ARG A 29 -8.05 -11.90 2.01
N GLN A 30 -7.75 -13.18 2.25
CA GLN A 30 -6.99 -14.03 1.33
C GLN A 30 -7.59 -14.12 -0.08
N GLY A 31 -8.92 -14.12 -0.20
CA GLY A 31 -9.64 -14.19 -1.48
C GLY A 31 -9.89 -12.84 -2.17
N MET A 32 -9.39 -11.73 -1.63
CA MET A 32 -9.66 -10.39 -2.17
C MET A 32 -8.49 -9.86 -3.00
N LEU A 33 -8.80 -9.20 -4.13
CA LEU A 33 -7.80 -8.55 -4.98
C LEU A 33 -6.90 -7.59 -4.20
N CYS A 34 -7.52 -6.74 -3.36
CA CYS A 34 -6.82 -5.86 -2.43
C CYS A 34 -6.85 -6.47 -1.03
N ARG A 35 -5.70 -6.94 -0.54
CA ARG A 35 -5.57 -7.57 0.78
C ARG A 35 -5.58 -6.58 1.93
N MET A 36 -5.23 -5.31 1.68
CA MET A 36 -5.32 -4.23 2.66
C MET A 36 -6.30 -3.16 2.18
N LEU A 37 -7.07 -2.61 3.10
CA LEU A 37 -7.80 -1.35 2.89
C LEU A 37 -7.27 -0.32 3.87
N ILE A 38 -6.76 0.76 3.32
CA ILE A 38 -6.34 1.92 4.11
C ILE A 38 -7.49 2.92 4.07
N GLY A 39 -8.07 3.18 5.24
CA GLY A 39 -9.16 4.13 5.39
C GLY A 39 -8.68 5.58 5.30
N ARG A 40 -9.62 6.52 5.12
CA ARG A 40 -9.30 7.96 5.04
C ARG A 40 -8.59 8.49 6.28
N THR A 41 -8.93 7.99 7.47
CA THR A 41 -8.29 8.38 8.74
C THR A 41 -6.80 8.08 8.73
N ALA A 42 -6.40 6.93 8.19
CA ALA A 42 -4.99 6.54 8.09
C ALA A 42 -4.21 7.34 7.02
N LEU A 43 -4.89 8.06 6.13
CA LEU A 43 -4.28 8.90 5.08
C LEU A 43 -4.38 10.41 5.36
N ALA A 44 -5.22 10.81 6.31
CA ALA A 44 -5.58 12.20 6.54
C ALA A 44 -4.35 13.05 6.88
N GLY A 45 -4.22 14.20 6.20
CA GLY A 45 -3.11 15.14 6.41
C GLY A 45 -1.76 14.71 5.81
N VAL A 46 -1.64 13.48 5.30
CA VAL A 46 -0.39 12.97 4.72
C VAL A 46 -0.53 12.70 3.22
N PHE A 47 -1.67 12.16 2.77
CA PHE A 47 -1.89 11.77 1.38
C PHE A 47 -3.22 12.29 0.81
N SER A 48 -3.23 12.57 -0.49
CA SER A 48 -4.44 12.79 -1.30
C SER A 48 -4.61 11.65 -2.31
N VAL A 49 -5.85 11.23 -2.54
CA VAL A 49 -6.18 10.09 -3.42
C VAL A 49 -6.87 10.60 -4.67
N ASP A 50 -6.24 10.39 -5.84
CA ASP A 50 -6.88 10.55 -7.15
C ASP A 50 -7.41 9.19 -7.64
N PRO A 51 -8.75 8.98 -7.67
CA PRO A 51 -9.34 7.70 -8.07
C PRO A 51 -9.13 7.37 -9.56
N SER A 52 -8.73 8.33 -10.38
CA SER A 52 -8.50 8.16 -11.82
C SER A 52 -7.15 7.51 -12.11
N ARG A 53 -6.27 7.43 -11.11
CA ARG A 53 -4.89 6.93 -11.25
C ARG A 53 -4.69 5.65 -10.44
N LYS A 54 -3.86 4.75 -10.95
CA LYS A 54 -3.46 3.51 -10.28
C LYS A 54 -1.96 3.31 -10.44
N TYR A 55 -1.33 2.64 -9.47
CA TYR A 55 0.09 2.25 -9.52
C TYR A 55 1.08 3.41 -9.73
N VAL A 56 0.77 4.61 -9.21
CA VAL A 56 1.56 5.84 -9.43
C VAL A 56 2.98 5.81 -8.81
N LEU A 57 3.24 4.87 -7.90
CA LEU A 57 4.54 4.69 -7.25
C LEU A 57 5.35 3.52 -7.82
N THR A 58 4.81 2.77 -8.78
CA THR A 58 5.52 1.65 -9.39
C THR A 58 6.67 2.19 -10.24
N LYS A 59 7.92 1.85 -9.90
CA LYS A 59 9.05 2.05 -10.80
C LYS A 59 8.95 1.03 -11.93
N LEU A 60 8.84 1.50 -13.17
CA LEU A 60 9.09 0.65 -14.34
C LEU A 60 10.54 0.14 -14.21
N LYS A 61 10.69 -1.19 -14.17
CA LYS A 61 12.00 -1.82 -14.26
C LYS A 61 12.60 -1.37 -15.60
N GLN A 62 13.64 -0.53 -15.58
CA GLN A 62 14.42 -0.30 -16.80
C GLN A 62 14.91 -1.67 -17.27
N PRO A 63 14.71 -2.05 -18.54
CA PRO A 63 15.36 -3.24 -19.07
C PRO A 63 16.86 -3.07 -18.81
N ALA A 64 17.48 -4.11 -18.27
CA ALA A 64 18.92 -4.14 -18.07
C ALA A 64 19.55 -3.73 -19.41
N SER A 65 20.31 -2.64 -19.40
CA SER A 65 21.28 -2.41 -20.46
C SER A 65 22.29 -3.54 -20.34
N ASP A 66 22.03 -4.62 -21.07
CA ASP A 66 22.97 -5.72 -21.25
C ASP A 66 24.23 -5.10 -21.86
N GLY A 67 25.22 -4.91 -20.99
CA GLY A 67 26.51 -4.36 -21.33
C GLY A 67 27.18 -5.28 -22.33
N GLU A 68 27.46 -4.71 -23.48
CA GLU A 68 28.36 -5.19 -24.51
C GLU A 68 29.71 -5.57 -23.86
N GLY A 69 30.06 -6.85 -23.98
CA GLY A 69 31.24 -7.43 -23.35
C GLY A 69 31.69 -8.67 -24.09
N GLU A 70 32.00 -8.53 -25.38
CA GLU A 70 32.79 -9.52 -26.10
C GLU A 70 33.63 -8.86 -27.22
N ARG A 71 34.86 -8.48 -26.85
CA ARG A 71 36.15 -8.71 -27.55
C ARG A 71 37.21 -7.69 -27.13
#